data_AF-A0A8K1CY71-F1
#
_entry.id   AF-A0A8K1CY71-F1
#
_cell.length_a   1.000
_cell.length_b   1.000
_cell.length_c   1.000
_cell.angle_alpha   90.00
_cell.angle_beta   90.00
_cell.angle_gamma   90.00
#
_symmetry.space_group_name_H-M   'P 1'
#
loop_
_entity.id
_entity.type
_entity.pdbx_description
1 polymer ?
#
loop_
_entity_poly.entity_id
_entity_poly.type
_entity_poly.pdbx_seq_one_letter_code
_entity_poly.pdbx_strand_id
1 'polypeptide(L)' 'MNIETPALVIDYGKTIRNIKEMQALANKSGKRLRPHAKTHKIPYLAHLQINEGAVGICA' A
#
# COMPACT_ATOMS: atom_id res chain seq x y z
N MET A 1 -6.34 22.05 -7.19
CA MET A 1 -5.00 21.45 -7.07
C MET A 1 -4.16 22.07 -8.17
N ASN A 2 -3.36 23.08 -7.85
CA ASN A 2 -2.47 23.72 -8.82
C ASN A 2 -1.05 23.23 -8.50
N ILE A 3 -0.56 22.28 -9.30
CA ILE A 3 0.75 21.67 -9.17
C ILE A 3 1.46 21.81 -10.51
N GLU A 4 2.76 22.06 -10.48
CA GLU A 4 3.56 22.15 -11.70
C GLU A 4 3.60 20.78 -12.39
N THR A 5 3.42 20.78 -13.71
CA THR A 5 3.34 19.57 -14.52
C THR A 5 4.61 19.35 -15.33
N PRO A 6 5.05 18.08 -15.52
CA PRO A 6 4.32 16.85 -15.17
C PRO A 6 4.48 16.45 -13.70
N ALA A 7 3.39 15.97 -13.12
CA ALA A 7 3.37 15.46 -11.74
C ALA A 7 2.64 14.11 -11.68
N LEU A 8 3.24 13.14 -10.98
CA LEU A 8 2.57 11.90 -10.61
C LEU A 8 1.74 12.14 -9.35
N VAL A 9 0.42 12.00 -9.46
CA VAL A 9 -0.50 12.17 -8.33
C VAL A 9 -1.12 10.82 -7.97
N ILE A 10 -1.12 10.50 -6.69
CA ILE A 10 -1.73 9.29 -6.15
C ILE A 10 -2.95 9.68 -5.32
N ASP A 11 -4.10 9.07 -5.62
CA ASP A 11 -5.32 9.22 -4.82
C ASP A 11 -5.14 8.48 -3.48
N TYR A 12 -5.03 9.24 -2.40
CA TYR A 12 -4.80 8.69 -1.07
C TYR A 12 -5.96 7.82 -0.58
N GLY A 13 -7.21 8.23 -0.83
CA GLY A 13 -8.40 7.48 -0.40
C GLY A 13 -8.45 6.11 -1.06
N LYS A 14 -8.20 6.04 -2.38
CA LYS A 14 -8.10 4.77 -3.10
C LYS A 14 -6.91 3.93 -2.62
N THR A 15 -5.78 4.57 -2.33
CA THR A 15 -4.60 3.85 -1.84
C THR A 15 -4.87 3.16 -0.51
N ILE A 16 -5.47 3.86 0.45
CA ILE A 16 -5.86 3.27 1.74
C ILE A 16 -6.89 2.16 1.56
N ARG A 17 -7.89 2.38 0.71
CA ARG A 17 -8.89 1.34 0.39
C ARG A 17 -8.23 0.07 -0.15
N ASN A 18 -7.30 0.20 -1.11
CA ASN A 18 -6.61 -0.94 -1.71
C ASN A 18 -5.75 -1.70 -0.69
N ILE A 19 -5.06 -0.97 0.20
CA ILE A 19 -4.27 -1.59 1.29
C ILE A 19 -5.18 -2.44 2.19
N LYS A 20 -6.32 -1.87 2.62
CA LYS A 20 -7.29 -2.54 3.48
C LYS A 20 -7.92 -3.76 2.83
N GLU A 21 -8.35 -3.65 1.57
CA GLU A 21 -8.97 -4.75 0.83
C GLU A 21 -8.01 -5.93 0.68
N MET A 22 -6.75 -5.68 0.32
CA MET A 22 -5.76 -6.74 0.16
C MET A 22 -5.40 -7.40 1.49
N GLN A 23 -5.25 -6.62 2.56
CA GLN A 23 -5.01 -7.18 3.88
C GLN A 23 -6.20 -8.01 4.38
N ALA A 24 -7.43 -7.53 4.20
CA ALA A 24 -8.64 -8.27 4.56
C ALA A 24 -8.75 -9.60 3.80
N LEU A 25 -8.39 -9.62 2.52
CA LEU A 25 -8.37 -10.85 1.72
C LEU A 25 -7.32 -11.86 2.23
N ALA A 26 -6.12 -11.39 2.59
CA ALA A 26 -5.09 -12.24 3.20
C ALA A 26 -5.54 -12.80 4.55
N ASN A 27 -6.15 -11.96 5.40
CA ASN A 27 -6.70 -12.36 6.69
C ASN A 27 -7.80 -13.42 6.52
N LYS A 28 -8.76 -13.19 5.62
CA LYS A 28 -9.85 -14.14 5.33
C LYS A 28 -9.33 -15.50 4.84
N SER A 29 -8.22 -15.53 4.13
CA SER A 29 -7.58 -16.75 3.65
C SER A 29 -6.61 -17.39 4.66
N GLY A 30 -6.44 -16.79 5.85
CA GLY A 30 -5.50 -17.26 6.87
C GLY A 30 -4.04 -17.21 6.44
N LYS A 31 -3.68 -16.30 5.52
CA LYS A 31 -2.33 -16.16 4.98
C LYS A 31 -1.67 -14.87 5.47
N ARG A 32 -0.35 -14.92 5.61
CA ARG A 32 0.46 -13.71 5.86
C ARG A 32 0.67 -12.97 4.55
N LEU A 33 0.38 -11.67 4.54
CA LEU A 33 0.66 -10.81 3.40
C LEU A 33 2.06 -10.20 3.52
N ARG A 34 2.87 -10.30 2.46
CA ARG A 34 4.17 -9.61 2.35
C ARG A 34 4.21 -8.81 1.03
N PRO A 35 3.75 -7.55 1.04
CA PRO A 35 3.65 -6.71 -0.16
C PRO A 35 5.01 -6.46 -0.80
N HIS A 36 5.02 -6.26 -2.13
CA HIS A 36 6.23 -5.93 -2.86
C HIS A 36 6.28 -4.42 -3.15
N ALA A 37 7.32 -3.75 -2.68
CA ALA A 37 7.47 -2.31 -2.79
C ALA A 37 7.89 -1.82 -4.18
N LYS A 38 8.19 -2.70 -5.15
CA LYS A 38 8.66 -2.30 -6.49
C LYS A 38 7.74 -1.31 -7.20
N THR A 39 6.44 -1.36 -6.90
CA THR A 39 5.42 -0.53 -7.53
C THR A 39 5.53 0.93 -7.11
N HIS A 40 5.74 1.20 -5.82
CA HIS A 40 5.73 2.57 -5.30
C HIS A 40 7.09 3.04 -4.79
N LYS A 41 7.91 2.13 -4.25
CA LYS A 41 9.24 2.41 -3.66
C LYS A 41 9.26 3.57 -2.65
N ILE A 42 8.12 3.81 -2.01
CA ILE A 42 7.89 4.87 -1.02
C ILE A 42 7.77 4.23 0.38
N PRO A 43 8.67 4.56 1.34
CA PRO A 43 8.63 4.01 2.70
C PRO A 43 7.31 4.28 3.43
N TYR A 44 6.71 5.46 3.24
CA TYR A 44 5.43 5.81 3.88
C TYR A 44 4.31 4.81 3.55
N LEU A 45 4.17 4.41 2.28
CA LEU A 45 3.16 3.42 1.88
C LEU A 45 3.48 2.01 2.41
N ALA A 46 4.77 1.67 2.50
CA ALA A 46 5.21 0.40 3.10
C ALA A 46 4.84 0.33 4.60
N HIS A 47 5.03 1.43 5.34
CA HIS A 47 4.60 1.52 6.74
C HIS A 47 3.09 1.41 6.91
N LEU A 48 2.31 2.05 6.03
CA LEU A 48 0.85 1.90 6.05
C LEU A 48 0.41 0.45 5.85
N GLN A 49 1.05 -0.27 4.93
CA GLN A 49 0.77 -1.70 4.73
C GLN A 49 1.11 -2.54 5.96
N ILE A 50 2.27 -2.29 6.58
CA ILE A 50 2.67 -2.99 7.82
C ILE A 50 1.69 -2.69 8.96
N ASN A 51 1.29 -1.43 9.12
CA ASN A 51 0.35 -1.01 10.17
C ASN A 51 -1.05 -1.62 10.00
N GLU A 52 -1.47 -1.92 8.76
CA GLU A 52 -2.74 -2.60 8.49
C GLU A 52 -2.66 -4.12 8.81
N GLY A 53 -1.45 -4.69 8.88
CA GLY A 53 -1.23 -6.09 9.27
C GLY A 53 -0.30 -6.88 8.36
N ALA A 54 0.35 -6.25 7.38
CA ALA A 54 1.33 -6.92 6.55
C ALA A 54 2.56 -7.35 7.36
N VAL A 55 3.10 -8.54 7.04
CA VAL A 55 4.28 -9.10 7.69
C VAL A 55 5.52 -8.81 6.85
N GLY A 56 6.08 -7.62 7.08
CA GLY A 56 7.24 -7.11 6.36
C GLY A 56 6.95 -6.76 4.91
N ILE A 57 8.01 -6.49 4.14
CA ILE A 57 7.96 -5.99 2.76
C ILE A 57 9.00 -6.71 1.90
N CYS A 58 8.67 -6.99 0.65
CA CYS A 58 9.58 -7.47 -0.38
C CYS A 58 10.10 -6.28 -1.21
N ALA A 59 11.42 -6.17 -1.38
CA ALA A 59 12.05 -5.11 -2.17
C ALA A 59 11.90 -5.38 -3.66
#